data_AF-A0A429FSH2-F1
#
_entry.id   AF-A0A429FSH2-F1
#
_cell.length_a   1.000
_cell.length_b   1.000
_cell.length_c   1.000
_cell.angle_alpha   90.00
_cell.angle_beta   90.00
_cell.angle_gamma   90.00
#
_symmetry.space_group_name_H-M   'P 1'
#
loop_
_entity.id
_entity.type
_entity.pdbx_description
1 polymer ?
#
loop_
_entity_poly.entity_id
_entity_poly.type
_entity_poly.pdbx_seq_one_letter_code
_entity_poly.pdbx_strand_id
1 'polypeptide(L)'
;MSDRTSRKAVAVAVTWLLLGIAGVLGAVATVLVAVPGRLADQAAFDAARDCPAAPREPADCLWKQEFVISDIHLYSGRGSEITATLTDRAGDVWPTEYRTNEPLLDDLDDGDTVVGTIWLGEVVRIAAPGGTQKTMADPGGFAESAVGTALVAGPTGLLLIVASGWRLKHRTRESAPRGLTGLLWFTGGQAAGSLALGLLVIVQGWSIWLIPGLWPVMAAPLAGLTALAVRKADDLSAALGGTGSAPAP
;
A
#
# COMPACT_ATOMS: atom_id res chain seq x y z
N MET A 1 -33.45 -8.13 -25.18
CA MET A 1 -32.45 -7.17 -24.62
C MET A 1 -32.20 -7.34 -23.12
N SER A 2 -33.17 -7.78 -22.30
CA SER A 2 -33.03 -7.91 -20.83
C SER A 2 -31.94 -8.90 -20.36
N ASP A 3 -31.72 -9.99 -21.09
CA ASP A 3 -30.84 -11.08 -20.63
C ASP A 3 -29.33 -10.73 -20.68
N ARG A 4 -28.93 -9.87 -21.63
CA ARG A 4 -27.52 -9.47 -21.81
C ARG A 4 -27.05 -8.50 -20.73
N THR A 5 -27.93 -7.62 -20.26
CA THR A 5 -27.66 -6.66 -19.17
C THR A 5 -27.54 -7.37 -17.83
N SER A 6 -28.38 -8.39 -17.62
CA SER A 6 -28.39 -9.21 -16.42
C SER A 6 -27.09 -10.02 -16.25
N ARG A 7 -26.57 -10.62 -17.32
CA ARG A 7 -25.29 -11.38 -17.28
C ARG A 7 -24.09 -10.48 -16.98
N LYS A 8 -24.03 -9.27 -17.54
CA LYS A 8 -22.96 -8.31 -17.27
C LYS A 8 -22.93 -7.86 -15.81
N ALA A 9 -24.09 -7.57 -15.23
CA ALA A 9 -24.20 -7.16 -13.83
C ALA A 9 -23.72 -8.26 -12.86
N VAL A 10 -24.01 -9.52 -13.16
CA VAL A 10 -23.51 -10.67 -12.39
C VAL A 10 -22.01 -10.83 -12.53
N ALA A 11 -21.49 -10.78 -13.76
CA ALA A 11 -20.06 -10.92 -14.01
C ALA A 11 -19.27 -9.87 -13.20
N VAL A 12 -19.72 -8.62 -13.22
CA VAL A 12 -19.13 -7.54 -12.41
C VAL A 12 -19.22 -7.88 -10.91
N ALA A 13 -20.40 -8.23 -10.38
CA ALA A 13 -20.53 -8.56 -8.96
C ALA A 13 -19.64 -9.75 -8.53
N VAL A 14 -19.49 -10.77 -9.39
CA VAL A 14 -18.61 -11.92 -9.13
C VAL A 14 -17.14 -11.52 -9.16
N THR A 15 -16.69 -10.75 -10.15
CA THR A 15 -15.30 -10.26 -10.20
C THR A 15 -14.96 -9.44 -8.96
N TRP A 16 -15.88 -8.58 -8.54
CA TRP A 16 -15.72 -7.73 -7.37
C TRP A 16 -15.69 -8.52 -6.07
N LEU A 17 -16.53 -9.56 -5.96
CA LEU A 17 -16.50 -10.51 -4.85
C LEU A 17 -15.15 -11.23 -4.76
N LEU A 18 -14.63 -11.72 -5.90
CA LEU A 18 -13.33 -12.41 -5.94
C LEU A 18 -12.17 -11.49 -5.54
N LEU A 19 -12.16 -10.24 -6.03
CA LEU A 19 -11.18 -9.23 -5.61
C LEU A 19 -11.28 -8.93 -4.11
N GLY A 20 -12.51 -8.84 -3.58
CA GLY A 20 -12.74 -8.65 -2.15
C GLY A 20 -12.21 -9.79 -1.30
N ILE A 21 -12.48 -11.04 -1.72
CA ILE A 21 -11.95 -12.25 -1.07
C ILE A 21 -10.42 -12.26 -1.13
N ALA A 22 -9.83 -12.00 -2.29
CA ALA A 22 -8.38 -11.93 -2.45
C ALA A 22 -7.75 -10.85 -1.55
N GLY A 23 -8.37 -9.68 -1.45
CA GLY A 23 -7.91 -8.59 -0.56
C GLY A 23 -7.94 -8.98 0.92
N VAL A 24 -9.03 -9.61 1.38
CA VAL A 24 -9.14 -10.09 2.77
C VAL A 24 -8.15 -11.21 3.05
N LEU A 25 -8.06 -12.21 2.17
CA LEU A 25 -7.11 -13.32 2.33
C LEU A 25 -5.66 -12.84 2.31
N GLY A 26 -5.34 -11.89 1.42
CA GLY A 26 -4.03 -11.25 1.38
C GLY A 26 -3.71 -10.51 2.68
N ALA A 27 -4.63 -9.69 3.20
CA ALA A 27 -4.46 -9.00 4.47
C ALA A 27 -4.25 -9.98 5.63
N VAL A 28 -5.06 -11.05 5.70
CA VAL A 28 -4.94 -12.09 6.73
C VAL A 28 -3.60 -12.83 6.62
N ALA A 29 -3.20 -13.22 5.41
CA ALA A 29 -1.91 -13.89 5.19
C ALA A 29 -0.73 -13.00 5.59
N THR A 30 -0.75 -11.71 5.24
CA THR A 30 0.28 -10.76 5.66
C THR A 30 0.36 -10.67 7.19
N VAL A 31 -0.77 -10.53 7.87
CA VAL A 31 -0.82 -10.40 9.33
C VAL A 31 -0.40 -11.67 10.06
N LEU A 32 -0.75 -12.85 9.54
CA LEU A 32 -0.47 -14.12 10.23
C LEU A 32 0.89 -14.73 9.88
N VAL A 33 1.42 -14.46 8.68
CA VAL A 33 2.65 -15.11 8.20
C VAL A 33 3.81 -14.12 8.15
N ALA A 34 3.61 -12.94 7.56
CA ALA A 34 4.69 -11.99 7.37
C ALA A 34 5.00 -11.20 8.65
N VAL A 35 3.99 -10.66 9.31
CA VAL A 35 4.17 -9.78 10.49
C VAL A 35 4.89 -10.48 11.65
N PRO A 36 4.56 -11.73 12.05
CA PRO A 36 5.21 -12.35 13.21
C PRO A 36 6.70 -12.58 12.99
N GLY A 37 7.10 -13.01 11.78
CA GLY A 37 8.52 -13.15 11.43
C GLY A 37 9.26 -11.82 11.51
N ARG A 38 8.67 -10.75 10.96
CA ARG A 38 9.29 -9.42 11.00
C ARG A 38 9.38 -8.82 12.41
N LEU A 39 8.38 -9.08 13.25
CA LEU A 39 8.43 -8.67 14.65
C LEU A 39 9.49 -9.44 15.43
N ALA A 40 9.68 -10.73 15.11
CA ALA A 40 10.75 -11.53 15.70
C ALA A 40 12.13 -11.03 15.25
N ASP A 41 12.32 -10.73 13.97
CA ASP A 41 13.55 -10.14 13.44
C ASP A 41 13.85 -8.78 14.09
N GLN A 42 12.83 -7.93 14.22
CA GLN A 42 12.95 -6.63 14.89
C GLN A 42 13.32 -6.79 16.36
N ALA A 43 12.66 -7.69 17.09
CA ALA A 43 12.97 -7.95 18.49
C ALA A 43 14.38 -8.55 18.66
N ALA A 44 14.82 -9.42 17.75
CA ALA A 44 16.17 -9.97 17.73
C ALA A 44 17.21 -8.89 17.46
N PHE A 45 16.94 -8.00 16.50
CA PHE A 45 17.78 -6.85 16.21
C PHE A 45 17.89 -5.88 17.41
N ASP A 46 16.77 -5.54 18.04
CA ASP A 46 16.73 -4.63 19.19
C ASP A 46 17.41 -5.24 20.43
N ALA A 47 17.44 -6.58 20.54
CA ALA A 47 18.14 -7.30 21.59
C ALA A 47 19.62 -7.58 21.27
N ALA A 48 20.05 -7.36 20.02
CA ALA A 48 21.41 -7.66 19.57
C ALA A 48 22.42 -6.77 20.29
N ARG A 49 23.53 -7.37 20.72
CA ARG A 49 24.65 -6.69 21.37
C ARG A 49 25.77 -6.42 20.37
N ASP A 50 26.66 -5.50 20.70
CA ASP A 50 27.86 -5.29 19.89
C ASP A 50 28.74 -6.56 19.85
N CYS A 51 29.24 -6.90 18.67
CA CYS A 51 30.15 -8.03 18.50
C CYS A 51 31.48 -7.75 19.22
N PRO A 52 32.07 -8.72 19.94
CA PRO A 52 33.36 -8.54 20.61
C PRO A 52 34.53 -8.44 19.63
N ALA A 53 34.37 -8.96 18.41
CA ALA A 53 35.35 -8.92 17.34
C ALA A 53 34.63 -8.97 15.98
N ALA A 54 35.35 -8.64 14.91
CA ALA A 54 34.84 -8.67 13.54
C ALA A 54 34.34 -10.08 13.17
N PRO A 55 33.04 -10.25 12.83
CA PRO A 55 32.50 -11.54 12.44
C PRO A 55 33.00 -11.94 11.04
N ARG A 56 33.29 -13.24 10.84
CA ARG A 56 33.68 -13.80 9.53
C ARG A 56 32.51 -14.36 8.73
N GLU A 57 31.40 -14.63 9.40
CA GLU A 57 30.16 -15.17 8.87
C GLU A 57 28.99 -14.33 9.42
N PRO A 58 27.80 -14.40 8.80
CA PRO A 58 26.60 -13.78 9.35
C PRO A 58 26.43 -14.07 10.85
N ALA A 59 26.39 -13.01 11.67
CA ALA A 59 26.31 -13.11 13.12
C ALA A 59 25.10 -12.34 13.66
N ASP A 60 24.57 -12.83 14.78
CA ASP A 60 23.41 -12.26 15.49
C ASP A 60 23.77 -11.07 16.40
N CYS A 61 24.98 -10.53 16.26
CA CYS A 61 25.48 -9.35 16.97
C CYS A 61 25.64 -8.16 16.00
N LEU A 62 25.71 -6.95 16.56
CA LEU A 62 25.91 -5.72 15.81
C LEU A 62 27.40 -5.46 15.62
N TRP A 63 27.84 -5.33 14.38
CA TRP A 63 29.22 -4.95 14.08
C TRP A 63 29.28 -3.59 13.41
N LYS A 64 30.15 -2.70 13.88
CA LYS A 64 30.34 -1.39 13.28
C LYS A 64 31.69 -1.35 12.60
N GLN A 65 31.72 -0.91 11.34
CA GLN A 65 32.96 -0.70 10.62
C GLN A 65 32.88 0.50 9.69
N GLU A 66 34.06 1.03 9.37
CA GLU A 66 34.22 2.10 8.38
C GLU A 66 34.07 1.53 6.97
N PHE A 67 33.34 2.25 6.15
CA PHE A 67 33.21 2.03 4.71
C PHE A 67 33.50 3.33 3.97
N VAL A 68 34.01 3.19 2.75
CA VAL A 68 34.03 4.25 1.76
C VAL A 68 32.80 4.08 0.89
N ILE A 69 31.99 5.13 0.78
CA ILE A 69 30.81 5.12 -0.08
C ILE A 69 31.22 5.39 -1.53
N SER A 70 30.57 4.72 -2.48
CA SER A 70 30.73 4.94 -3.91
C SER A 70 29.44 4.63 -4.65
N ASP A 71 29.39 4.99 -5.93
CA ASP A 71 28.29 4.67 -6.83
C ASP A 71 26.93 5.12 -6.26
N ILE A 72 26.89 6.31 -5.66
CA ILE A 72 25.64 6.84 -5.12
C ILE A 72 24.68 7.15 -6.27
N HIS A 73 23.58 6.42 -6.33
CA HIS A 73 22.50 6.63 -7.30
C HIS A 73 21.30 7.24 -6.58
N LEU A 74 21.22 8.58 -6.61
CA LEU A 74 20.12 9.35 -6.02
C LEU A 74 18.93 9.55 -6.96
N TYR A 75 19.04 9.12 -8.23
CA TYR A 75 18.04 9.47 -9.25
C TYR A 75 16.65 8.99 -8.80
N SER A 76 15.80 9.98 -8.55
CA SER A 76 14.44 9.85 -8.03
C SER A 76 13.41 9.90 -9.16
N GLY A 77 13.65 9.08 -10.20
CA GLY A 77 12.67 8.80 -11.24
C GLY A 77 11.54 7.90 -10.74
N ARG A 78 10.48 7.76 -11.55
CA ARG A 78 9.35 6.87 -11.22
C ARG A 78 9.84 5.40 -11.22
N GLY A 79 10.09 4.85 -10.03
CA GLY A 79 10.46 3.44 -9.84
C GLY A 79 11.96 3.16 -9.89
N SER A 80 12.83 4.16 -9.70
CA SER A 80 14.26 3.93 -9.51
C SER A 80 14.58 3.72 -8.03
N GLU A 81 15.42 2.74 -7.75
CA GLU A 81 15.93 2.44 -6.41
C GLU A 81 17.00 3.46 -6.03
N ILE A 82 17.00 3.90 -4.77
CA ILE A 82 18.07 4.74 -4.22
C ILE A 82 19.12 3.77 -3.71
N THR A 83 20.26 3.71 -4.38
CA THR A 83 21.31 2.74 -4.08
C THR A 83 22.63 3.42 -3.81
N ALA A 84 23.47 2.80 -3.00
CA ALA A 84 24.86 3.16 -2.86
C ALA A 84 25.69 1.90 -2.64
N THR A 85 26.95 1.95 -3.02
CA THR A 85 27.92 0.89 -2.77
C THR A 85 28.79 1.28 -1.58
N LEU A 86 28.98 0.36 -0.65
CA LEU A 86 29.89 0.53 0.48
C LEU A 86 31.09 -0.39 0.27
N THR A 87 32.29 0.17 0.29
CA THR A 87 33.54 -0.59 0.16
C THR A 87 34.28 -0.56 1.48
N ASP A 88 34.64 -1.73 2.02
CA ASP A 88 35.38 -1.79 3.27
C ASP A 88 36.90 -1.64 3.08
N ARG A 89 37.66 -1.67 4.18
CA ARG A 89 39.13 -1.56 4.14
C ARG A 89 39.81 -2.75 3.44
N ALA A 90 39.17 -3.92 3.38
CA ALA A 90 39.68 -5.08 2.65
C ALA A 90 39.40 -4.96 1.13
N GLY A 91 38.51 -4.05 0.73
CA GLY A 91 38.07 -3.87 -0.64
C GLY A 91 36.82 -4.69 -0.99
N ASP A 92 36.16 -5.28 0.00
CA ASP A 92 34.90 -6.00 -0.21
C ASP A 92 33.79 -5.00 -0.49
N VAL A 93 32.93 -5.35 -1.45
CA VAL A 93 31.89 -4.47 -2.01
C VAL A 93 30.53 -4.89 -1.48
N TRP A 94 29.80 -3.93 -0.92
CA TRP A 94 28.52 -4.12 -0.24
C TRP A 94 27.46 -3.24 -0.90
N PRO A 95 26.65 -3.79 -1.82
CA PRO A 95 25.54 -3.04 -2.42
C PRO A 95 24.48 -2.77 -1.34
N THR A 96 24.02 -1.53 -1.26
CA THR A 96 23.00 -1.10 -0.30
C THR A 96 21.88 -0.35 -0.99
N GLU A 97 20.65 -0.60 -0.52
CA GLU A 97 19.44 0.04 -0.99
C GLU A 97 18.80 0.87 0.14
N TYR A 98 18.17 1.98 -0.23
CA TYR A 98 17.58 2.93 0.70
C TYR A 98 16.18 3.32 0.27
N ARG A 99 15.35 3.64 1.27
CA ARG A 99 13.97 4.09 1.04
C ARG A 99 13.88 5.55 0.61
N THR A 100 14.81 6.37 1.09
CA THR A 100 14.89 7.82 0.89
C THR A 100 16.36 8.19 0.68
N ASN A 101 16.65 9.36 0.09
CA ASN A 101 18.00 9.93 0.04
C ASN A 101 18.33 10.65 1.37
N GLU A 102 17.35 11.25 2.01
CA GLU A 102 17.52 11.88 3.33
C GLU A 102 17.57 10.83 4.46
N PRO A 103 18.27 11.12 5.58
CA PRO A 103 18.93 12.39 5.90
C PRO A 103 20.42 12.45 5.52
N LEU A 104 20.96 11.46 4.81
CA LEU A 104 22.41 11.26 4.76
C LEU A 104 22.96 11.17 3.33
N LEU A 105 22.35 10.35 2.47
CA LEU A 105 22.83 10.17 1.09
C LEU A 105 22.79 11.43 0.23
N ASP A 106 21.93 12.39 0.56
CA ASP A 106 21.84 13.67 -0.19
C ASP A 106 23.04 14.59 0.09
N ASP A 107 23.72 14.38 1.22
CA ASP A 107 24.85 15.20 1.69
C ASP A 107 26.21 14.47 1.56
N LEU A 108 26.22 13.22 1.08
CA LEU A 108 27.42 12.42 0.89
C LEU A 108 27.90 12.45 -0.56
N ASP A 109 29.21 12.51 -0.73
CA ASP A 109 29.89 12.36 -2.01
C ASP A 109 30.59 10.99 -2.12
N ASP A 110 30.78 10.53 -3.36
CA ASP A 110 31.61 9.35 -3.63
C ASP A 110 33.03 9.55 -3.06
N GLY A 111 33.50 8.58 -2.28
CA GLY A 111 34.77 8.63 -1.56
C GLY A 111 34.65 9.02 -0.09
N ASP A 112 33.47 9.46 0.37
CA ASP A 112 33.26 9.78 1.77
C ASP A 112 33.30 8.53 2.67
N THR A 113 33.76 8.74 3.90
CA THR A 113 33.82 7.67 4.90
C THR A 113 32.57 7.68 5.77
N VAL A 114 31.92 6.52 5.85
CA VAL A 114 30.73 6.29 6.67
C VAL A 114 30.96 5.12 7.62
N VAL A 115 30.25 5.10 8.74
CA VAL A 115 30.23 3.96 9.67
C VAL A 115 28.98 3.13 9.39
N GLY A 116 29.18 1.94 8.82
CA GLY A 116 28.10 0.97 8.61
C GLY A 116 27.91 0.10 9.85
N THR A 117 26.65 -0.16 10.20
CA THR A 117 26.26 -1.19 11.18
C THR A 117 25.81 -2.42 10.42
N ILE A 118 26.50 -3.54 10.64
CA ILE A 118 26.22 -4.84 10.05
C ILE A 118 25.46 -5.71 11.06
N TRP A 119 24.45 -6.43 10.58
CA TRP A 119 23.75 -7.46 11.32
C TRP A 119 23.36 -8.60 10.37
N LEU A 120 23.57 -9.84 10.79
CA LEU A 120 23.35 -11.04 9.96
C LEU A 120 24.02 -10.97 8.57
N GLY A 121 25.17 -10.31 8.47
CA GLY A 121 25.92 -10.18 7.23
C GLY A 121 25.32 -9.17 6.23
N GLU A 122 24.46 -8.27 6.68
CA GLU A 122 23.88 -7.19 5.88
C GLU A 122 24.15 -5.83 6.55
N VAL A 123 24.42 -4.78 5.76
CA VAL A 123 24.54 -3.43 6.30
C VAL A 123 23.13 -2.90 6.56
N VAL A 124 22.72 -2.82 7.82
CA VAL A 124 21.36 -2.38 8.21
C VAL A 124 21.25 -0.87 8.36
N ARG A 125 22.35 -0.19 8.68
CA ARG A 125 22.39 1.27 8.92
C ARG A 125 23.73 1.83 8.52
N ILE A 126 23.71 3.09 8.09
CA ILE A 126 24.91 3.92 7.91
C ILE A 126 24.83 5.14 8.81
N ALA A 127 25.99 5.61 9.25
CA ALA A 127 26.15 6.81 10.06
C ALA A 127 27.31 7.65 9.51
N ALA A 128 27.11 8.96 9.45
CA ALA A 128 28.11 9.92 9.05
C ALA A 128 27.86 11.25 9.80
N PRO A 129 28.75 12.24 9.70
CA PRO A 129 28.45 13.59 10.17
C PRO A 129 27.19 14.10 9.48
N GLY A 130 26.12 14.34 10.24
CA GLY A 130 24.80 14.72 9.69
C GLY A 130 23.66 13.82 10.14
N GLY A 131 23.94 12.56 10.49
CA GLY A 131 22.94 11.71 11.13
C GLY A 131 23.17 10.22 10.99
N THR A 132 22.07 9.48 10.98
CA THR A 132 22.04 8.04 10.73
C THR A 132 20.91 7.72 9.76
N GLN A 133 21.15 6.81 8.84
CA GLN A 133 20.16 6.38 7.85
C GLN A 133 20.05 4.86 7.85
N LYS A 134 18.82 4.38 7.68
CA LYS A 134 18.51 2.95 7.59
C LYS A 134 18.57 2.48 6.14
N THR A 135 19.13 1.31 5.92
CA THR A 135 19.04 0.63 4.63
C THR A 135 17.73 -0.16 4.55
N MET A 136 17.42 -0.71 3.39
CA MET A 136 16.30 -1.64 3.19
C MET A 136 16.47 -2.97 3.95
N ALA A 137 17.69 -3.28 4.41
CA ALA A 137 17.97 -4.43 5.27
C ALA A 137 17.60 -4.20 6.76
N ASP A 138 17.32 -2.97 7.20
CA ASP A 138 16.85 -2.71 8.57
C ASP A 138 15.47 -3.38 8.79
N PRO A 139 15.33 -4.29 9.77
CA PRO A 139 14.09 -5.05 9.98
C PRO A 139 12.90 -4.17 10.37
N GLY A 140 13.13 -2.96 10.88
CA GLY A 140 12.08 -2.11 11.43
C GLY A 140 11.20 -1.45 10.37
N GLY A 141 11.75 -1.17 9.18
CA GLY A 141 11.02 -0.43 8.15
C GLY A 141 9.95 -1.24 7.42
N PHE A 142 9.96 -2.57 7.51
CA PHE A 142 9.15 -3.47 6.68
C PHE A 142 7.87 -3.95 7.38
N ALA A 143 7.88 -4.06 8.71
CA ALA A 143 6.70 -4.46 9.48
C ALA A 143 5.59 -3.39 9.39
N GLU A 144 5.95 -2.12 9.49
CA GLU A 144 5.01 -1.00 9.41
C GLU A 144 4.30 -0.92 8.05
N SER A 145 5.04 -1.11 6.95
CA SER A 145 4.47 -1.10 5.61
C SER A 145 3.53 -2.27 5.38
N ALA A 146 3.89 -3.48 5.83
CA ALA A 146 3.05 -4.67 5.73
C ALA A 146 1.74 -4.54 6.51
N VAL A 147 1.79 -4.01 7.73
CA VAL A 147 0.60 -3.74 8.55
C VAL A 147 -0.28 -2.66 7.89
N GLY A 148 0.34 -1.59 7.38
CA GLY A 148 -0.36 -0.54 6.64
C GLY A 148 -1.11 -1.09 5.42
N THR A 149 -0.47 -1.95 4.63
CA THR A 149 -1.12 -2.63 3.49
C THR A 149 -2.29 -3.50 3.93
N ALA A 150 -2.14 -4.29 5.00
CA ALA A 150 -3.22 -5.14 5.51
C ALA A 150 -4.43 -4.33 6.02
N LEU A 151 -4.18 -3.20 6.69
CA LEU A 151 -5.22 -2.29 7.19
C LEU A 151 -5.99 -1.60 6.07
N VAL A 152 -5.39 -1.40 4.90
CA VAL A 152 -6.09 -0.87 3.73
C VAL A 152 -6.82 -2.01 2.99
N ALA A 153 -6.10 -3.08 2.65
CA ALA A 153 -6.64 -4.16 1.82
C ALA A 153 -7.79 -4.93 2.50
N GLY A 154 -7.71 -5.16 3.82
CA GLY A 154 -8.70 -5.94 4.57
C GLY A 154 -10.10 -5.30 4.57
N PRO A 155 -10.27 -4.08 5.12
CA PRO A 155 -11.54 -3.37 5.14
C PRO A 155 -12.10 -3.11 3.74
N THR A 156 -11.24 -2.71 2.80
CA THR A 156 -11.59 -2.55 1.39
C THR A 156 -12.16 -3.85 0.80
N GLY A 157 -11.48 -4.98 1.02
CA GLY A 157 -11.93 -6.28 0.56
C GLY A 157 -13.26 -6.70 1.19
N LEU A 158 -13.44 -6.44 2.49
CA LEU A 158 -14.69 -6.73 3.20
C LEU A 158 -15.87 -5.93 2.64
N LEU A 159 -15.67 -4.64 2.35
CA LEU A 159 -16.69 -3.79 1.72
C LEU A 159 -17.08 -4.32 0.33
N LEU A 160 -16.11 -4.78 -0.47
CA LEU A 160 -16.37 -5.41 -1.77
C LEU A 160 -17.22 -6.68 -1.63
N ILE A 161 -16.91 -7.53 -0.66
CA ILE A 161 -17.66 -8.76 -0.38
C ILE A 161 -19.09 -8.44 0.01
N VAL A 162 -19.29 -7.52 0.96
CA VAL A 162 -20.62 -7.13 1.46
C VAL A 162 -21.46 -6.52 0.32
N ALA A 163 -20.88 -5.59 -0.43
CA ALA A 163 -21.57 -4.92 -1.53
C ALA A 163 -21.94 -5.90 -2.66
N SER A 164 -21.03 -6.80 -3.01
CA SER A 164 -21.25 -7.80 -4.06
C SER A 164 -22.25 -8.86 -3.64
N GLY A 165 -22.15 -9.36 -2.40
CA GLY A 165 -23.08 -10.33 -1.82
C GLY A 165 -24.50 -9.78 -1.73
N TRP A 166 -24.64 -8.52 -1.29
CA TRP A 166 -25.93 -7.83 -1.28
C TRP A 166 -26.54 -7.70 -2.69
N ARG A 167 -25.72 -7.31 -3.69
CA ARG A 167 -26.15 -7.21 -5.10
C ARG A 167 -26.62 -8.55 -5.65
N LEU A 168 -25.89 -9.63 -5.37
CA LEU A 168 -26.23 -10.98 -5.83
C LEU A 168 -27.52 -11.47 -5.16
N LYS A 169 -27.69 -11.20 -3.86
CA LYS A 169 -28.89 -11.59 -3.09
C LYS A 169 -30.15 -10.85 -3.50
N HIS A 170 -30.05 -9.57 -3.85
CA HIS A 170 -31.21 -8.72 -4.18
C HIS A 170 -31.43 -8.49 -5.66
N ARG A 171 -30.84 -9.33 -6.52
CA ARG A 171 -30.98 -9.26 -7.99
C ARG A 171 -32.44 -9.27 -8.48
N THR A 172 -33.37 -9.84 -7.71
CA THR A 172 -34.79 -9.97 -8.07
C THR A 172 -35.70 -8.90 -7.45
N ARG A 173 -35.18 -8.03 -6.57
CA ARG A 173 -35.98 -6.92 -6.02
C ARG A 173 -35.91 -5.73 -6.97
N GLU A 174 -37.05 -5.36 -7.53
CA GLU A 174 -37.19 -4.29 -8.53
C GLU A 174 -36.83 -2.89 -8.02
N SER A 175 -36.67 -2.69 -6.71
CA SER A 175 -36.40 -1.37 -6.14
C SER A 175 -35.54 -1.44 -4.88
N ALA A 176 -34.23 -1.56 -5.08
CA ALA A 176 -33.29 -1.08 -4.06
C ALA A 176 -33.54 0.42 -3.79
N PRO A 177 -33.59 0.88 -2.53
CA PRO A 177 -33.63 2.30 -2.23
C PRO A 177 -32.47 3.00 -2.95
N ARG A 178 -32.76 4.04 -3.74
CA ARG A 178 -31.79 4.65 -4.66
C ARG A 178 -30.52 5.14 -3.96
N GLY A 179 -30.67 5.67 -2.73
CA GLY A 179 -29.55 6.04 -1.87
C GLY A 179 -28.62 4.88 -1.50
N LEU A 180 -29.18 3.68 -1.27
CA LEU A 180 -28.40 2.48 -0.98
C LEU A 180 -27.63 2.00 -2.22
N THR A 181 -28.24 2.09 -3.40
CA THR A 181 -27.56 1.78 -4.67
C THR A 181 -26.41 2.75 -4.94
N GLY A 182 -26.60 4.04 -4.67
CA GLY A 182 -25.54 5.06 -4.77
C GLY A 182 -24.40 4.81 -3.79
N LEU A 183 -24.72 4.50 -2.53
CA LEU A 183 -23.72 4.16 -1.50
C LEU A 183 -22.91 2.91 -1.86
N LEU A 184 -23.55 1.88 -2.40
CA LEU A 184 -22.88 0.64 -2.83
C LEU A 184 -21.99 0.85 -4.04
N TRP A 185 -22.39 1.74 -4.96
CA TRP A 185 -21.54 2.16 -6.07
C TRP A 185 -20.35 2.98 -5.60
N PHE A 186 -20.56 3.89 -4.64
CA PHE A 186 -19.49 4.70 -4.06
C PHE A 186 -18.47 3.82 -3.33
N THR A 187 -18.95 3.04 -2.36
CA THR A 187 -18.10 2.14 -1.54
C THR A 187 -17.42 1.09 -2.39
N GLY A 188 -18.11 0.53 -3.39
CA GLY A 188 -17.49 -0.32 -4.39
C GLY A 188 -16.40 0.44 -5.16
N GLY A 189 -16.75 1.49 -5.89
CA GLY A 189 -15.81 2.26 -6.71
C GLY A 189 -14.57 2.69 -5.93
N GLN A 190 -14.77 3.14 -4.70
CA GLN A 190 -13.72 3.56 -3.79
C GLN A 190 -12.86 2.39 -3.32
N ALA A 191 -13.46 1.22 -3.03
CA ALA A 191 -12.72 0.02 -2.69
C ALA A 191 -11.87 -0.52 -3.86
N ALA A 192 -12.42 -0.60 -5.07
CA ALA A 192 -11.65 -1.01 -6.24
C ALA A 192 -10.54 -0.02 -6.58
N GLY A 193 -10.83 1.27 -6.45
CA GLY A 193 -9.86 2.34 -6.62
C GLY A 193 -8.72 2.23 -5.60
N SER A 194 -9.02 2.00 -4.32
CA SER A 194 -8.01 1.82 -3.26
C SER A 194 -7.16 0.57 -3.49
N LEU A 195 -7.75 -0.53 -3.96
CA LEU A 195 -7.00 -1.74 -4.29
C LEU A 195 -6.06 -1.53 -5.48
N ALA A 196 -6.56 -0.93 -6.56
CA ALA A 196 -5.75 -0.61 -7.73
C ALA A 196 -4.63 0.37 -7.40
N LEU A 197 -4.92 1.38 -6.58
CA LEU A 197 -3.94 2.34 -6.08
C LEU A 197 -2.89 1.67 -5.19
N GLY A 198 -3.30 0.77 -4.30
CA GLY A 198 -2.37 0.02 -3.45
C GLY A 198 -1.45 -0.89 -4.26
N LEU A 199 -1.98 -1.63 -5.24
CA LEU A 199 -1.17 -2.42 -6.17
C LEU A 199 -0.21 -1.56 -6.96
N LEU A 200 -0.67 -0.40 -7.45
CA LEU A 200 0.19 0.55 -8.15
C LEU A 200 1.30 1.05 -7.23
N VAL A 201 1.00 1.41 -5.98
CA VAL A 201 2.00 1.87 -5.00
C VAL A 201 3.05 0.80 -4.75
N ILE A 202 2.65 -0.47 -4.60
CA ILE A 202 3.58 -1.59 -4.39
C ILE A 202 4.46 -1.81 -5.63
N VAL A 203 3.85 -1.92 -6.82
CA VAL A 203 4.58 -2.18 -8.07
C VAL A 203 5.53 -1.05 -8.43
N GLN A 204 5.17 0.18 -8.06
CA GLN A 204 5.96 1.37 -8.37
C GLN A 204 6.92 1.78 -7.24
N GLY A 205 6.99 1.02 -6.14
CA GLY A 205 7.83 1.36 -4.98
C GLY A 205 7.47 2.70 -4.34
N TRP A 206 6.24 3.18 -4.53
CA TRP A 206 5.83 4.50 -4.04
C TRP A 206 5.75 4.51 -2.51
N SER A 207 6.07 5.66 -1.93
CA SER A 207 5.88 5.88 -0.50
C SER A 207 4.44 5.59 -0.10
N ILE A 208 4.24 4.76 0.92
CA ILE A 208 2.91 4.41 1.43
C ILE A 208 2.12 5.64 1.91
N TRP A 209 2.84 6.73 2.24
CA TRP A 209 2.24 8.01 2.62
C TRP A 209 1.53 8.73 1.47
N LEU A 210 1.77 8.32 0.22
CA LEU A 210 1.00 8.78 -0.92
C LEU A 210 -0.43 8.20 -0.91
N ILE A 211 -0.68 7.08 -0.23
CA ILE A 211 -2.03 6.49 -0.15
C ILE A 211 -3.01 7.47 0.50
N PRO A 212 -2.78 8.03 1.71
CA PRO A 212 -3.64 9.07 2.30
C PRO A 212 -3.83 10.30 1.42
N GLY A 213 -2.80 10.73 0.67
CA GLY A 213 -2.88 11.92 -0.19
C GLY A 213 -3.65 11.69 -1.50
N LEU A 214 -3.48 10.52 -2.11
CA LEU A 214 -4.16 10.15 -3.36
C LEU A 214 -5.60 9.68 -3.13
N TRP A 215 -5.88 9.17 -1.93
CA TRP A 215 -7.21 8.72 -1.54
C TRP A 215 -8.32 9.78 -1.69
N PRO A 216 -8.21 11.02 -1.19
CA PRO A 216 -9.24 12.05 -1.36
C PRO A 216 -9.36 12.52 -2.82
N VAL A 217 -8.24 12.56 -3.56
CA VAL A 217 -8.24 12.91 -4.99
C VAL A 217 -9.05 11.91 -5.81
N MET A 218 -8.99 10.63 -5.43
CA MET A 218 -9.81 9.58 -6.02
C MET A 218 -11.25 9.56 -5.48
N ALA A 219 -11.44 9.78 -4.18
CA ALA A 219 -12.74 9.71 -3.52
C ALA A 219 -13.67 10.87 -3.92
N ALA A 220 -13.14 12.09 -4.11
CA ALA A 220 -13.91 13.27 -4.46
C ALA A 220 -14.70 13.16 -5.79
N PRO A 221 -14.09 12.77 -6.93
CA PRO A 221 -14.84 12.61 -8.18
C PRO A 221 -15.83 11.45 -8.10
N LEU A 222 -15.48 10.35 -7.41
CA LEU A 222 -16.39 9.24 -7.16
C LEU A 222 -17.62 9.68 -6.37
N ALA A 223 -17.42 10.44 -5.29
CA ALA A 223 -18.49 11.00 -4.47
C ALA A 223 -19.37 11.96 -5.30
N GLY A 224 -18.75 12.85 -6.07
CA GLY A 224 -19.43 13.81 -6.95
C GLY A 224 -20.28 13.12 -8.02
N LEU A 225 -19.75 12.09 -8.68
CA LEU A 225 -20.48 11.31 -9.68
C LEU A 225 -21.65 10.55 -9.05
N THR A 226 -21.47 9.95 -7.87
CA THR A 226 -22.59 9.31 -7.17
C THR A 226 -23.65 10.31 -6.73
N ALA A 227 -23.27 11.49 -6.25
CA ALA A 227 -24.22 12.55 -5.89
C ALA A 227 -25.00 13.07 -7.10
N LEU A 228 -24.32 13.29 -8.24
CA LEU A 228 -24.96 13.71 -9.49
C LEU A 228 -25.89 12.63 -10.05
N ALA A 229 -25.47 11.36 -9.99
CA ALA A 229 -26.29 10.24 -10.45
C ALA A 229 -27.57 10.08 -9.60
N VAL A 230 -27.49 10.30 -8.29
CA VAL A 230 -28.66 10.30 -7.40
C VAL A 230 -29.56 11.50 -7.70
N ARG A 231 -29.01 12.72 -7.78
CA ARG A 231 -29.79 13.94 -8.07
C ARG A 231 -30.52 13.86 -9.42
N LYS A 232 -29.83 13.45 -10.49
CA LYS A 232 -30.42 13.33 -11.82
C LYS A 232 -31.56 12.30 -11.86
N ALA A 233 -31.48 11.26 -11.04
CA ALA A 233 -32.56 10.28 -10.92
C ALA A 233 -33.79 10.84 -10.18
N ASP A 234 -33.60 11.77 -9.25
CA ASP A 234 -34.69 12.47 -8.55
C ASP A 234 -35.42 13.46 -9.48
N ASP A 235 -34.68 14.24 -10.28
CA ASP A 235 -35.26 15.19 -11.26
C ASP A 235 -36.12 14.45 -12.31
N LEU A 236 -35.64 13.31 -12.82
CA LEU A 236 -36.39 12.48 -13.77
C LEU A 236 -37.64 11.85 -13.14
N SER A 237 -37.58 11.48 -11.87
CA SER A 237 -38.75 10.94 -11.14
C SER A 237 -39.81 12.02 -10.92
N ALA A 238 -39.39 13.25 -10.61
CA ALA A 238 -40.29 14.39 -10.47
C ALA A 238 -40.95 14.78 -11.81
N ALA A 239 -40.18 14.79 -12.90
CA ALA A 239 -40.69 15.09 -14.23
C ALA A 239 -41.70 14.05 -14.76
N LEU A 240 -41.55 12.77 -14.40
CA LEU A 240 -42.44 11.68 -14.83
C LEU A 240 -43.63 11.45 -13.89
N GLY A 241 -43.54 11.83 -12.62
CA GLY A 241 -44.62 11.70 -11.62
C GLY A 241 -45.59 12.90 -11.54
N GLY A 242 -45.28 14.01 -12.22
CA GLY A 242 -46.01 15.28 -12.10
C GLY A 242 -47.29 15.44 -12.93
N THR A 243 -47.78 14.43 -13.65
CA THR A 243 -48.97 14.55 -14.52
C THR A 243 -50.20 13.78 -14.04
N GLY A 244 -50.23 13.34 -12.78
CA GLY A 244 -51.24 12.43 -12.25
C GLY A 244 -52.14 12.96 -11.13
N SER A 245 -52.53 14.24 -11.14
CA SER A 245 -53.66 14.71 -10.33
C SER A 245 -54.75 15.29 -11.23
N ALA A 246 -55.57 14.41 -11.80
CA ALA A 246 -56.86 14.82 -12.32
C ALA A 246 -57.73 15.26 -11.13
N PRO A 247 -58.32 16.47 -11.13
CA PRO A 247 -59.28 16.85 -10.12
C PRO A 247 -60.51 15.93 -10.23
N ALA A 248 -60.86 15.28 -9.13
CA ALA A 248 -62.12 14.55 -9.00
C ALA A 248 -63.30 15.54 -8.98
N PRO A 249 -64.47 15.15 -9.52
CA PRO A 249 -65.62 16.03 -9.72
C PRO A 249 -66.28 16.51 -8.42
#